data_AF-A0A968KPM4-F1
#
_entry.id   AF-A0A968KPM4-F1
#
_cell.length_a   1.000
_cell.length_b   1.000
_cell.length_c   1.000
_cell.angle_alpha   90.00
_cell.angle_beta   90.00
_cell.angle_gamma   90.00
#
_symmetry.space_group_name_H-M   'P 1'
#
loop_
_entity.id
_entity.type
_entity.pdbx_description
1 polymer ?
#
loop_
_entity_poly.entity_id
_entity_poly.type
_entity_poly.pdbx_seq_one_letter_code
_entity_poly.pdbx_strand_id
1 'polypeptide(L)'
;LGAVTALGHRGDAVLADRLNHASLVDAARLSGARVLRYRHGSLEHLDILADKASGERLIVSDGVFSMDGDLAPLPGLVAAAQRHEARLVVDDAHGLGVMGETGRGSLEHF
;
A
#
# COMPACT_ATOMS: atom_id res chain seq x y z
N LEU A 1 11.63 3.02 2.47
CA LEU A 1 11.37 4.22 3.32
C LEU A 1 11.20 5.49 2.50
N GLY A 2 12.23 5.94 1.77
CA GLY A 2 12.26 7.26 1.10
C GLY A 2 11.09 7.59 0.17
N ALA A 3 10.55 6.60 -0.56
CA ALA A 3 9.41 6.80 -1.44
C ALA A 3 8.17 7.26 -0.65
N VAL A 4 7.75 6.53 0.38
CA VAL A 4 6.54 6.86 1.16
C VAL A 4 6.70 8.19 1.90
N THR A 5 7.87 8.48 2.47
CA THR A 5 8.12 9.75 3.16
C THR A 5 8.15 10.95 2.22
N ALA A 6 8.69 10.82 1.01
CA ALA A 6 8.74 11.91 0.03
C ALA A 6 7.37 12.21 -0.60
N LEU A 7 6.47 11.22 -0.58
CA LEU A 7 5.23 11.23 -1.33
C LEU A 7 3.99 11.52 -0.49
N GLY A 8 4.10 11.45 0.84
CA GLY A 8 3.07 11.89 1.76
C GLY A 8 3.44 13.23 2.37
N HIS A 9 2.48 14.15 2.47
CA HIS A 9 2.68 15.46 3.09
C HIS A 9 1.64 15.73 4.18
N ARG A 10 1.87 16.77 5.00
CA ARG A 10 0.89 17.21 5.98
C ARG A 10 -0.39 17.66 5.27
N GLY A 11 -1.53 17.14 5.73
CA GLY A 11 -2.84 17.40 5.11
C GLY A 11 -3.33 16.28 4.20
N ASP A 12 -2.44 15.37 3.80
CA ASP A 12 -2.75 14.18 3.01
C ASP A 12 -3.08 12.97 3.88
N ALA A 13 -3.47 11.87 3.23
CA ALA A 13 -3.71 10.59 3.87
C ALA A 13 -2.86 9.46 3.29
N VAL A 14 -2.26 8.67 4.18
CA VAL A 14 -1.60 7.39 3.84
C VAL A 14 -2.50 6.24 4.29
N LEU A 15 -3.04 5.50 3.33
CA LEU A 15 -3.87 4.31 3.52
C LEU A 15 -2.96 3.08 3.53
N ALA A 16 -2.71 2.49 4.69
CA ALA A 16 -1.75 1.40 4.87
C ALA A 16 -2.42 0.11 5.34
N ASP A 17 -2.04 -1.03 4.78
CA ASP A 17 -2.49 -2.33 5.28
C ASP A 17 -2.04 -2.52 6.75
N ARG A 18 -2.87 -3.20 7.56
CA ARG A 18 -2.56 -3.44 8.97
C ARG A 18 -1.43 -4.45 9.17
N LEU A 19 -1.10 -5.28 8.19
CA LEU A 19 0.01 -6.22 8.26
C LEU A 19 1.25 -5.76 7.50
N ASN A 20 1.24 -4.55 6.93
CA ASN A 20 2.43 -3.97 6.31
C ASN A 20 3.65 -4.06 7.23
N HIS A 21 4.80 -4.35 6.63
CA HIS A 21 6.08 -4.41 7.29
C HIS A 21 6.34 -3.12 8.11
N ALA A 22 6.99 -3.26 9.26
CA ALA A 22 7.18 -2.17 10.22
C ALA A 22 7.86 -0.95 9.59
N SER A 23 8.77 -1.17 8.63
CA SER A 23 9.42 -0.10 7.87
C SER A 23 8.42 0.79 7.12
N LEU A 24 7.39 0.24 6.48
CA LEU A 24 6.37 1.01 5.76
C LEU A 24 5.49 1.80 6.73
N VAL A 25 5.18 1.23 7.90
CA VAL A 25 4.44 1.91 8.96
C VAL A 25 5.23 3.12 9.47
N ASP A 26 6.52 2.96 9.70
CA ASP A 26 7.39 4.05 10.14
C ASP A 26 7.57 5.10 9.03
N ALA A 27 7.69 4.70 7.77
CA ALA A 27 7.72 5.66 6.65
C ALA A 27 6.43 6.49 6.55
N ALA A 28 5.27 5.85 6.70
CA ALA A 28 3.99 6.54 6.70
C ALA A 28 3.91 7.57 7.83
N ARG A 29 4.38 7.23 9.04
CA ARG A 29 4.44 8.16 10.18
C ARG A 29 5.39 9.32 9.94
N LEU A 30 6.58 9.04 9.39
CA LEU A 30 7.61 10.04 9.13
C LEU A 30 7.20 11.03 8.02
N SER A 31 6.27 10.67 7.12
CA SER A 31 5.76 11.56 6.07
C SER A 31 5.00 12.79 6.61
N GLY A 32 4.48 12.70 7.84
CA GLY A 32 3.62 13.74 8.42
C GLY A 32 2.18 13.76 7.89
N ALA A 33 1.84 12.86 6.95
CA ALA A 33 0.48 12.62 6.51
C ALA A 33 -0.35 11.90 7.59
N ARG A 34 -1.68 11.97 7.46
CA ARG A 34 -2.59 11.21 8.32
C ARG A 34 -2.54 9.73 7.94
N VAL A 35 -2.06 8.88 8.85
CA VAL A 35 -2.02 7.44 8.63
C VAL A 35 -3.36 6.80 8.96
N LEU A 36 -3.99 6.18 7.96
CA LEU A 36 -5.24 5.45 8.05
C LEU A 36 -4.96 3.97 7.76
N ARG A 37 -5.19 3.08 8.74
CA ARG A 37 -4.90 1.65 8.59
C ARG A 37 -6.16 0.86 8.27
N TYR A 38 -6.21 0.23 7.10
CA TYR A 38 -7.32 -0.64 6.71
C TYR A 38 -7.10 -2.08 7.18
N ARG A 39 -8.15 -2.91 7.13
CA ARG A 39 -8.06 -4.33 7.54
C ARG A 39 -7.28 -5.06 6.46
N HIS A 40 -6.47 -6.01 6.86
CA HIS A 40 -5.62 -6.75 5.94
C HIS A 40 -6.38 -7.32 4.74
N GLY A 41 -5.92 -6.99 3.52
CA GLY A 41 -6.53 -7.41 2.25
C GLY A 41 -7.95 -6.86 1.98
N SER A 42 -8.49 -5.99 2.84
CA SER A 42 -9.88 -5.52 2.75
C SER A 42 -10.01 -4.25 1.91
N LEU A 43 -10.29 -4.43 0.62
CA LEU A 43 -10.56 -3.32 -0.32
C LEU A 43 -11.79 -2.48 0.11
N GLU A 44 -12.81 -3.12 0.67
CA GLU A 44 -14.00 -2.42 1.19
C GLU A 44 -13.63 -1.45 2.33
N HIS A 45 -12.79 -1.89 3.29
CA HIS A 45 -12.38 -1.00 4.37
C HIS A 45 -11.44 0.10 3.87
N LEU A 46 -10.59 -0.22 2.89
CA LEU A 46 -9.77 0.78 2.22
C LEU A 46 -10.64 1.86 1.56
N ASP A 47 -11.69 1.47 0.81
CA ASP A 47 -12.62 2.41 0.18
C ASP A 47 -13.29 3.32 1.22
N ILE A 48 -13.81 2.75 2.33
CA ILE A 48 -14.44 3.52 3.41
C ILE A 48 -13.47 4.54 4.03
N LEU A 49 -12.18 4.22 4.15
CA LEU A 49 -11.18 5.13 4.68
C LEU A 49 -10.78 6.19 3.64
N ALA A 50 -10.70 5.82 2.37
CA ALA A 50 -10.38 6.74 1.27
C ALA A 50 -11.45 7.81 1.09
N ASP A 51 -12.73 7.44 1.19
CA ASP A 51 -13.88 8.37 1.12
C ASP A 51 -13.84 9.43 2.24
N LYS A 52 -13.32 9.06 3.40
CA LYS A 52 -13.22 9.94 4.58
C LYS A 52 -11.90 10.71 4.63
N ALA A 53 -10.97 10.43 3.72
CA ALA A 53 -9.68 11.08 3.67
C ALA A 53 -9.78 12.46 2.98
N SER A 54 -9.02 13.40 3.52
CA SER A 54 -8.77 14.72 2.91
C SER A 54 -7.38 14.77 2.31
N GLY A 55 -7.18 15.69 1.37
CA GLY A 55 -5.91 15.87 0.67
C GLY A 55 -5.62 14.75 -0.32
N GLU A 56 -4.35 14.63 -0.71
CA GLU A 56 -3.89 13.56 -1.58
C GLU A 56 -3.95 12.21 -0.84
N ARG A 57 -4.18 11.14 -1.60
CA ARG A 57 -4.30 9.78 -1.05
C ARG A 57 -3.13 8.93 -1.53
N LEU A 58 -2.43 8.30 -0.59
CA LEU A 58 -1.35 7.36 -0.88
C LEU A 58 -1.71 6.00 -0.30
N ILE A 59 -1.99 5.02 -1.15
CA ILE A 59 -2.16 3.63 -0.75
C ILE A 59 -0.78 2.97 -0.69
N VAL A 60 -0.50 2.28 0.42
CA VAL A 60 0.77 1.59 0.66
C VAL A 60 0.49 0.15 1.09
N SER A 61 1.11 -0.82 0.42
CA SER A 61 0.99 -2.25 0.74
C SER A 61 2.32 -2.97 0.49
N ASP A 62 2.62 -4.02 1.26
CA ASP A 62 3.50 -5.08 0.77
C ASP A 62 2.79 -5.82 -0.39
N GLY A 63 3.56 -6.32 -1.36
CA GLY A 63 3.04 -7.18 -2.43
C GLY A 63 2.89 -8.63 -1.97
N VAL A 64 3.89 -9.11 -1.23
CA VAL A 64 3.89 -10.40 -0.50
C VAL A 64 4.17 -10.12 0.97
N PHE A 65 3.28 -10.51 1.87
CA PHE A 65 3.44 -10.24 3.30
C PHE A 65 4.42 -11.22 3.95
N SER A 66 5.38 -10.69 4.71
CA SER A 66 6.57 -11.45 5.15
C SER A 66 6.30 -12.60 6.12
N MET A 67 5.24 -12.48 6.95
CA MET A 67 4.95 -13.43 8.01
C MET A 67 4.17 -14.63 7.50
N ASP A 68 3.10 -14.38 6.75
CA ASP A 68 2.16 -15.42 6.30
C ASP A 68 2.37 -15.80 4.83
N GLY A 69 3.12 -15.01 4.06
CA GLY A 69 3.43 -15.26 2.65
C GLY A 69 2.26 -15.04 1.70
N ASP A 70 1.15 -14.49 2.19
CA ASP A 70 -0.02 -14.19 1.39
C ASP A 70 0.19 -12.94 0.52
N LEU A 71 -0.69 -12.77 -0.48
CA LEU A 71 -0.58 -11.75 -1.51
C LEU A 71 -1.58 -10.62 -1.25
N ALA A 72 -1.10 -9.39 -1.42
CA ALA A 72 -2.00 -8.26 -1.51
C ALA A 72 -2.90 -8.38 -2.75
N PRO A 73 -4.16 -7.91 -2.69
CA PRO A 73 -5.08 -7.95 -3.82
C PRO A 73 -4.73 -6.86 -4.86
N LEU A 74 -3.57 -6.97 -5.51
CA LEU A 74 -2.96 -5.92 -6.34
C LEU A 74 -3.88 -5.38 -7.45
N PRO A 75 -4.61 -6.20 -8.24
CA PRO A 75 -5.56 -5.66 -9.23
C PRO A 75 -6.65 -4.79 -8.59
N GLY A 76 -7.12 -5.20 -7.41
CA GLY A 76 -8.12 -4.45 -6.65
C GLY A 76 -7.58 -3.16 -6.04
N LEU A 77 -6.31 -3.16 -5.58
CA LEU A 77 -5.63 -1.96 -5.11
C LEU A 77 -5.37 -0.97 -6.24
N VAL A 78 -5.03 -1.43 -7.45
CA VAL A 78 -4.91 -0.58 -8.65
C VAL A 78 -6.26 0.05 -9.00
N ALA A 79 -7.33 -0.74 -9.00
CA ALA A 79 -8.67 -0.23 -9.27
C ALA A 79 -9.12 0.78 -8.20
N ALA A 80 -8.82 0.52 -6.93
CA ALA A 80 -9.11 1.46 -5.84
C ALA A 80 -8.30 2.75 -5.96
N ALA A 81 -7.02 2.64 -6.30
CA ALA A 81 -6.15 3.80 -6.55
C ALA A 81 -6.73 4.68 -7.66
N GLN A 82 -7.17 4.10 -8.77
CA GLN A 82 -7.82 4.83 -9.85
C GLN A 82 -9.15 5.47 -9.42
N ARG A 83 -10.01 4.75 -8.68
CA ARG A 83 -11.31 5.27 -8.23
C ARG A 83 -11.18 6.49 -7.30
N HIS A 84 -10.19 6.47 -6.41
CA HIS A 84 -10.00 7.49 -5.37
C HIS A 84 -8.99 8.57 -5.75
N GLU A 85 -8.54 8.56 -7.00
CA GLU A 85 -7.45 9.42 -7.50
C GLU A 85 -6.22 9.34 -6.58
N ALA A 86 -5.97 8.14 -6.04
CA ALA A 86 -4.91 7.86 -5.11
C ALA A 86 -3.68 7.33 -5.84
N ARG A 87 -2.50 7.61 -5.29
CA ARG A 87 -1.25 7.01 -5.71
C ARG A 87 -1.07 5.67 -4.98
N LEU A 88 -0.45 4.69 -5.64
CA LEU A 88 -0.19 3.36 -5.08
C LEU A 88 1.32 3.11 -4.98
N VAL A 89 1.77 2.64 -3.81
CA VAL A 89 3.12 2.16 -3.56
C VAL A 89 3.05 0.72 -3.08
N VAL A 90 3.74 -0.17 -3.78
CA VAL A 90 3.86 -1.59 -3.43
C VAL A 90 5.30 -1.88 -3.05
N ASP A 91 5.51 -2.46 -1.88
CA ASP A 91 6.81 -3.01 -1.48
C ASP A 91 6.91 -4.46 -1.93
N ASP A 92 7.82 -4.72 -2.87
CA ASP A 92 7.96 -6.03 -3.51
C ASP A 92 9.19 -6.80 -3.01
N ALA A 93 9.68 -6.50 -1.81
CA ALA A 93 10.89 -7.11 -1.26
C ALA A 93 10.82 -8.65 -1.17
N HIS A 94 9.64 -9.21 -0.87
CA HIS A 94 9.42 -10.65 -0.79
C HIS A 94 8.91 -11.27 -2.10
N GLY A 95 8.47 -10.46 -3.07
CA GLY A 95 8.02 -10.95 -4.37
C GLY A 95 9.14 -11.00 -5.41
N LEU A 96 10.06 -10.03 -5.39
CA LEU A 96 11.14 -9.94 -6.37
C LEU A 96 12.05 -11.18 -6.36
N GLY A 97 12.26 -11.78 -7.53
CA GLY A 97 13.03 -13.01 -7.70
C GLY A 97 12.28 -14.29 -7.32
N VAL A 98 11.03 -14.18 -6.84
CA VAL A 98 10.20 -15.31 -6.37
C VAL A 98 8.92 -15.42 -7.18
N MET A 99 8.24 -14.30 -7.40
CA MET A 99 6.91 -14.22 -8.01
C MET A 99 6.99 -13.83 -9.49
N GLY A 100 6.02 -14.32 -10.27
CA GLY A 100 5.94 -14.12 -11.72
C GLY A 100 6.76 -15.16 -12.50
N GLU A 101 6.44 -15.35 -13.78
CA GLU A 101 7.12 -16.36 -14.63
C GLU A 101 8.63 -16.09 -14.78
N THR A 102 9.04 -14.83 -14.71
CA THR A 102 10.44 -14.43 -14.85
C THR A 102 11.04 -13.88 -13.55
N GLY A 103 10.31 -13.98 -12.43
CA GLY A 103 10.76 -13.52 -11.13
C GLY A 103 10.74 -11.98 -11.00
N ARG A 104 9.96 -11.26 -11.81
CA ARG A 104 9.93 -9.78 -11.76
C ARG A 104 9.09 -9.23 -10.62
N GLY A 105 8.49 -10.10 -9.82
CA GLY A 105 7.85 -9.73 -8.57
C GLY A 105 6.34 -9.90 -8.56
N SER A 106 5.71 -9.43 -7.48
CA SER A 106 4.28 -9.65 -7.24
C SER A 106 3.39 -9.02 -8.33
N LEU A 107 3.86 -8.01 -9.04
CA LEU A 107 3.14 -7.40 -10.16
C LEU A 107 3.13 -8.26 -11.44
N GLU A 108 4.15 -9.09 -11.67
CA GLU A 108 4.18 -10.01 -12.83
C GLU A 108 3.30 -11.25 -12.62
N HIS A 109 2.98 -11.55 -11.35
CA HIS A 109 2.09 -12.66 -11.03
C HIS A 109 0.65 -12.47 -11.54
N PHE A 110 0.22 -11.22 -11.79
CA PHE A 110 -1.14 -10.86 -12.19
C PHE A 110 -1.25 -10.45 -13.66
#